data_AF-A0A917GZS4-F1
#
_entry.id   AF-A0A917GZS4-F1
#
_cell.length_a   1.000
_cell.length_b   1.000
_cell.length_c   1.000
_cell.angle_alpha   90.00
_cell.angle_beta   90.00
_cell.angle_gamma   90.00
#
_symmetry.space_group_name_H-M   'P 1'
#
loop_
_entity.id
_entity.type
_entity.pdbx_description
1 polymer ?
#
loop_
_entity_poly.entity_id
_entity_poly.type
_entity_poly.pdbx_seq_one_letter_code
_entity_poly.pdbx_strand_id
1 'polypeptide(L)'
;MKKVWIGLLSLVVIAALLTTTSFTQESRVDAAAPSFKDVAGHWAQSSINVAAQAGIINGYPDGTFKPDGTITRAEMLKVMALTAHIEVGSATAGKPWYTPFQTALTDAKVYAAGDFSGDMNKPATRLELAKLSMRVAKADYRGKKLTNDELLFRAVNVGLLSRTGAKAETIDPNGTTTRAQAAVLVTRLLKLEKGEKLAVDQGASSAAEITWHRHNMITMFDQEDMVELPHSLTINPKYKVSIEQLTILDPTDKKGYLVEYLEGAKYFGSADPTKGYIFAYKLKGESLADSPKQNQSIATSFYMYTEQDSGSISLNNKYHHMDDKLIDRPGLYKNKIILSLAKKGNSGYDYIFPYVSKAYAQEQVKRYGAFPIHLEKFGGVLGSSSNQFYLTAVKDHWAKK
;
A
#
# COMPACT_ATOMS: atom_id res chain seq x y z
N MET A 1 -31.54 94.66 0.63
CA MET A 1 -32.48 94.05 1.59
C MET A 1 -31.67 93.41 2.73
N LYS A 2 -31.99 93.79 3.98
CA LYS A 2 -31.90 93.08 5.29
C LYS A 2 -30.59 92.38 5.78
N LYS A 3 -29.94 93.03 6.77
CA LYS A 3 -29.77 92.67 8.21
C LYS A 3 -29.19 91.29 8.67
N VAL A 4 -28.15 91.38 9.54
CA VAL A 4 -27.98 90.84 10.93
C VAL A 4 -27.59 89.35 11.19
N TRP A 5 -26.38 89.16 11.76
CA TRP A 5 -25.99 88.58 13.09
C TRP A 5 -26.55 87.23 13.66
N ILE A 6 -25.68 86.51 14.41
CA ILE A 6 -25.89 85.40 15.40
C ILE A 6 -26.10 84.00 14.75
N GLY A 7 -25.38 82.90 15.03
CA GLY A 7 -24.71 82.38 16.24
C GLY A 7 -25.53 81.22 16.81
N LEU A 8 -25.00 79.99 16.91
CA LEU A 8 -25.41 79.02 17.96
C LEU A 8 -24.58 77.73 17.99
N LEU A 9 -24.17 77.42 19.22
CA LEU A 9 -23.63 76.18 19.76
C LEU A 9 -24.34 74.91 19.28
N SER A 10 -23.57 73.82 19.15
CA SER A 10 -23.97 72.52 19.67
C SER A 10 -22.73 71.72 20.09
N LEU A 11 -22.58 71.58 21.40
CA LEU A 11 -21.70 70.62 22.05
C LEU A 11 -22.04 69.21 21.58
N VAL A 12 -21.04 68.43 21.18
CA VAL A 12 -21.07 66.97 21.35
C VAL A 12 -19.80 66.59 22.11
N VAL A 13 -20.00 66.25 23.37
CA VAL A 13 -19.02 65.60 24.24
C VAL A 13 -18.87 64.17 23.74
N ILE A 14 -17.71 63.81 23.19
CA ILE A 14 -17.32 62.40 23.07
C ILE A 14 -16.25 62.16 24.13
N ALA A 15 -16.67 61.56 25.23
CA ALA A 15 -15.79 61.01 26.23
C ALA A 15 -14.98 59.86 25.60
N ALA A 16 -13.68 60.06 25.45
CA ALA A 16 -12.75 59.01 25.09
C ALA A 16 -12.58 58.06 26.29
N LEU A 17 -13.32 56.94 26.28
CA LEU A 17 -13.06 55.80 27.15
C LEU A 17 -11.72 55.20 26.71
N LEU A 18 -10.63 55.51 27.42
CA LEU A 18 -9.40 54.73 27.34
C LEU A 18 -9.65 53.38 28.01
N THR A 19 -10.09 52.39 27.24
CA THR A 19 -9.99 51.00 27.65
C THR A 19 -8.53 50.59 27.53
N THR A 20 -7.84 50.54 28.67
CA THR A 20 -6.56 49.84 28.76
C THR A 20 -6.82 48.37 28.48
N THR A 21 -6.57 47.92 27.25
CA THR A 21 -6.47 46.51 26.94
C THR A 21 -5.25 45.97 27.66
N SER A 22 -5.46 45.35 28.81
CA SER A 22 -4.46 44.49 29.43
C SER A 22 -4.17 43.37 28.45
N PHE A 23 -3.05 43.47 27.74
CA PHE A 23 -2.50 42.36 26.97
C PHE A 23 -2.03 41.32 27.98
N THR A 24 -2.90 40.39 28.36
CA THR A 24 -2.49 39.18 29.05
C THR A 24 -1.69 38.36 28.05
N GLN A 25 -0.38 38.54 28.10
CA GLN A 25 0.59 37.63 27.51
C GLN A 25 0.35 36.27 28.18
N GLU A 26 -0.40 35.38 27.52
CA GLU A 26 -0.40 33.96 27.86
C GLU A 26 1.06 33.50 27.80
N SER A 27 1.64 33.26 28.96
CA SER A 27 2.92 32.58 29.06
C SER A 27 2.72 31.20 28.43
N ARG A 28 3.14 31.06 27.16
CA ARG A 28 3.53 29.75 26.65
C ARG A 28 4.73 29.34 27.48
N VAL A 29 4.46 28.69 28.60
CA VAL A 29 5.43 27.79 29.21
C VAL A 29 5.74 26.81 28.08
N ASP A 30 6.93 26.92 27.51
CA ASP A 30 7.47 25.85 26.67
C ASP A 30 7.59 24.63 27.59
N ALA A 31 6.48 23.92 27.73
CA ALA A 31 6.36 22.77 28.59
C ALA A 31 7.43 21.79 28.13
N ALA A 32 8.42 21.55 29.00
CA ALA A 32 9.46 20.57 28.74
C ALA A 32 8.78 19.29 28.25
N ALA A 33 9.24 18.75 27.12
CA ALA A 33 8.64 17.57 26.52
C ALA A 33 8.50 16.49 27.59
N PRO A 34 7.31 15.86 27.74
CA PRO A 34 7.09 14.85 28.76
C PRO A 34 8.15 13.76 28.64
N SER A 35 8.88 13.51 29.73
CA SER A 35 9.95 12.52 29.79
C SER A 35 9.48 11.31 30.59
N PHE A 36 9.50 10.13 29.97
CA PHE A 36 9.10 8.87 30.60
C PHE A 36 10.33 8.00 30.91
N LYS A 37 10.33 7.37 32.08
CA LYS A 37 11.48 6.59 32.59
C LYS A 37 11.83 5.37 31.73
N ASP A 38 10.85 4.83 31.01
CA ASP A 38 10.91 3.59 30.22
C ASP A 38 10.96 3.83 28.71
N VAL A 39 11.22 5.07 28.28
CA VAL A 39 11.22 5.45 26.86
C VAL A 39 12.61 5.84 26.35
N ALA A 40 13.57 6.13 27.23
CA ALA A 40 14.93 6.47 26.84
C ALA A 40 15.59 5.33 26.03
N GLY A 41 16.02 5.63 24.81
CA GLY A 41 16.62 4.66 23.89
C GLY A 41 15.61 3.76 23.15
N HIS A 42 14.32 3.91 23.42
CA HIS A 42 13.27 3.14 22.73
C HIS A 42 13.08 3.66 21.30
N TRP A 43 12.89 2.76 20.33
CA TRP A 43 12.78 3.10 18.90
C TRP A 43 11.64 4.09 18.59
N ALA A 44 10.58 4.08 19.40
CA ALA A 44 9.43 4.98 19.27
C ALA A 44 9.53 6.26 20.11
N GLN A 45 10.65 6.52 20.79
CA GLN A 45 10.80 7.64 21.73
C GLN A 45 10.35 8.98 21.16
N SER A 46 10.80 9.32 19.94
CA SER A 46 10.41 10.58 19.30
C SER A 46 8.89 10.67 19.08
N SER A 47 8.27 9.60 18.59
CA SER A 47 6.82 9.56 18.33
C SER A 47 6.01 9.61 19.62
N ILE A 48 6.50 8.95 20.68
CA ILE A 48 5.88 8.97 22.01
C ILE A 48 5.88 10.40 22.57
N ASN A 49 7.02 11.09 22.49
CA ASN A 49 7.14 12.46 22.98
C ASN A 49 6.20 13.41 22.21
N VAL A 50 6.11 13.27 20.88
CA VAL A 50 5.19 14.07 20.06
C VAL A 50 3.73 13.79 20.43
N ALA A 51 3.32 12.53 20.53
CA ALA A 51 1.95 12.15 20.87
C ALA A 51 1.55 12.61 22.29
N ALA A 52 2.49 12.58 23.23
CA ALA A 52 2.29 13.05 24.59
C ALA A 52 2.27 14.58 24.70
N GLN A 53 3.17 15.29 24.00
CA GLN A 53 3.17 16.75 23.94
C GLN A 53 1.89 17.30 23.28
N ALA A 54 1.34 16.57 22.30
CA ALA A 54 0.05 16.89 21.70
C ALA A 54 -1.16 16.55 22.59
N GLY A 55 -0.94 15.93 23.76
CA GLY A 55 -2.02 15.52 24.68
C GLY A 55 -2.89 14.36 24.17
N ILE A 56 -2.45 13.66 23.13
CA ILE A 56 -3.22 12.58 22.47
C ILE A 56 -3.02 11.26 23.22
N ILE A 57 -1.77 10.92 23.57
CA ILE A 57 -1.43 9.72 24.34
C ILE A 57 -0.59 10.11 25.57
N ASN A 58 -1.15 9.91 26.75
CA ASN A 58 -0.47 10.23 28.01
C ASN A 58 0.20 8.97 28.60
N GLY A 59 1.24 9.19 29.41
CA GLY A 59 1.82 8.17 30.28
C GLY A 59 1.01 7.97 31.56
N TYR A 60 1.53 7.14 32.44
CA TYR A 60 0.93 6.78 33.71
C TYR A 60 1.43 7.68 34.86
N PRO A 61 0.68 7.79 35.97
CA PRO A 61 1.09 8.61 37.12
C PRO A 61 2.44 8.23 37.75
N ASP A 62 2.92 7.01 37.51
CA ASP A 62 4.23 6.51 37.98
C ASP A 62 5.44 7.05 37.16
N GLY A 63 5.15 7.81 36.09
CA GLY A 63 6.14 8.38 35.17
C GLY A 63 6.59 7.43 34.05
N THR A 64 5.84 6.35 33.81
CA THR A 64 6.09 5.41 32.69
C THR A 64 5.13 5.66 31.52
N PHE A 65 5.51 5.23 30.32
CA PHE A 65 4.63 5.23 29.14
C PHE A 65 4.10 3.83 28.80
N LYS A 66 4.86 2.79 29.14
CA LYS A 66 4.65 1.37 28.80
C LYS A 66 4.59 1.14 27.29
N PRO A 67 5.67 1.46 26.54
CA PRO A 67 5.67 1.46 25.08
C PRO A 67 5.31 0.09 24.46
N ASP A 68 5.77 -1.00 25.08
CA ASP A 68 5.51 -2.38 24.62
C ASP A 68 4.18 -2.95 25.12
N GLY A 69 3.48 -2.23 26.01
CA GLY A 69 2.14 -2.60 26.45
C GLY A 69 1.14 -2.46 25.30
N THR A 70 0.11 -3.32 25.29
CA THR A 70 -0.96 -3.23 24.28
C THR A 70 -1.88 -2.06 24.56
N ILE A 71 -2.35 -1.39 23.50
CA ILE A 71 -3.43 -0.40 23.59
C ILE A 71 -4.79 -1.09 23.48
N THR A 72 -5.74 -0.71 24.33
CA THR A 72 -7.12 -1.20 24.26
C THR A 72 -7.90 -0.51 23.14
N ARG A 73 -9.01 -1.12 22.71
CA ARG A 73 -9.92 -0.50 21.73
C ARG A 73 -10.55 0.79 22.22
N ALA A 74 -10.90 0.87 23.50
CA ALA A 74 -11.39 2.09 24.14
C ALA A 74 -10.36 3.23 24.03
N GLU A 75 -9.10 2.94 24.35
CA GLU A 75 -8.00 3.89 24.19
C GLU A 75 -7.79 4.24 22.72
N MET A 76 -7.90 3.29 21.80
CA MET A 76 -7.81 3.54 20.36
C MET A 76 -8.84 4.57 19.89
N LEU A 77 -10.11 4.48 20.34
CA LEU A 77 -11.13 5.47 20.00
C LEU A 77 -10.75 6.86 20.49
N LYS A 78 -10.28 6.97 21.73
CA LYS A 78 -9.79 8.25 22.26
C LYS A 78 -8.66 8.81 21.39
N VAL A 79 -7.67 7.98 21.07
CA VAL A 79 -6.53 8.39 20.23
C VAL A 79 -7.00 8.89 18.86
N MET A 80 -7.88 8.16 18.18
CA MET A 80 -8.39 8.54 16.86
C MET A 80 -9.20 9.83 16.91
N ALA A 81 -10.07 10.00 17.90
CA ALA A 81 -10.89 11.21 18.05
C ALA A 81 -10.04 12.46 18.28
N LEU A 82 -9.07 12.37 19.20
CA LEU A 82 -8.18 13.48 19.52
C LEU A 82 -7.24 13.81 18.35
N THR A 83 -6.69 12.80 17.67
CA THR A 83 -5.83 13.01 16.50
C THR A 83 -6.59 13.65 15.34
N ALA A 84 -7.88 13.34 15.18
CA ALA A 84 -8.72 13.88 14.13
C ALA A 84 -9.33 15.26 14.47
N HIS A 85 -9.00 15.83 15.64
CA HIS A 85 -9.60 17.06 16.19
C HIS A 85 -11.14 17.04 16.20
N ILE A 86 -11.73 15.86 16.43
CA ILE A 86 -13.18 15.71 16.52
C ILE A 86 -13.62 16.20 17.89
N GLU A 87 -14.62 17.08 17.93
CA GLU A 87 -15.21 17.54 19.19
C GLU A 87 -15.85 16.37 19.95
N VAL A 88 -15.43 16.20 21.22
CA VAL A 88 -15.89 15.11 22.07
C VAL A 88 -16.76 15.69 23.18
N GLY A 89 -17.98 15.17 23.30
CA GLY A 89 -18.90 15.53 24.38
C GLY A 89 -18.39 15.13 25.77
N SER A 90 -19.09 15.57 26.80
CA SER A 90 -18.77 15.21 28.18
C SER A 90 -19.09 13.74 28.49
N ALA A 91 -18.34 13.14 29.42
CA ALA A 91 -18.64 11.82 29.94
C ALA A 91 -20.05 11.77 30.55
N THR A 92 -20.81 10.75 30.20
CA THR A 92 -22.16 10.52 30.75
C THR A 92 -22.05 9.63 31.99
N ALA A 93 -22.63 10.09 33.11
CA ALA A 93 -22.66 9.30 34.35
C ALA A 93 -23.30 7.93 34.11
N GLY A 94 -22.69 6.88 34.65
CA GLY A 94 -23.15 5.50 34.50
C GLY A 94 -22.86 4.85 33.13
N LYS A 95 -22.16 5.54 32.21
CA LYS A 95 -21.68 4.97 30.95
C LYS A 95 -20.16 4.76 30.99
N PRO A 96 -19.61 3.83 30.19
CA PRO A 96 -18.16 3.68 30.06
C PRO A 96 -17.48 4.99 29.64
N TRP A 97 -16.28 5.25 30.17
CA TRP A 97 -15.54 6.50 29.95
C TRP A 97 -15.28 6.81 28.46
N TYR A 98 -15.22 5.78 27.62
CA TYR A 98 -14.95 5.90 26.19
C TYR A 98 -16.19 6.26 25.35
N THR A 99 -17.40 6.24 25.93
CA THR A 99 -18.65 6.46 25.20
C THR A 99 -18.68 7.78 24.41
N PRO A 100 -18.25 8.94 24.95
CA PRO A 100 -18.27 10.18 24.18
C PRO A 100 -17.38 10.13 22.93
N PHE A 101 -16.20 9.50 23.03
CA PHE A 101 -15.30 9.31 21.89
C PHE A 101 -15.91 8.38 20.84
N GLN A 102 -16.54 7.30 21.29
CA GLN A 102 -17.25 6.37 20.40
C GLN A 102 -18.38 7.07 19.64
N THR A 103 -19.21 7.86 20.33
CA THR A 103 -20.30 8.63 19.73
C THR A 103 -19.76 9.62 18.69
N ALA A 104 -18.79 10.46 19.07
CA ALA A 104 -18.24 11.47 18.18
C ALA A 104 -17.60 10.86 16.92
N LEU A 105 -16.88 9.74 17.05
CA LEU A 105 -16.32 9.02 15.91
C LEU A 105 -17.38 8.34 15.04
N THR A 106 -18.51 7.93 15.63
CA THR A 106 -19.65 7.37 14.89
C THR A 106 -20.30 8.44 14.03
N ASP A 107 -20.56 9.62 14.63
CA ASP A 107 -21.17 10.76 13.93
C ASP A 107 -20.27 11.27 12.80
N ALA A 108 -18.95 11.28 13.04
CA ALA A 108 -17.95 11.58 12.04
C ALA A 108 -17.74 10.47 10.99
N LYS A 109 -18.44 9.33 11.10
CA LYS A 109 -18.31 8.14 10.24
C LYS A 109 -16.89 7.55 10.19
N VAL A 110 -16.09 7.80 11.21
CA VAL A 110 -14.77 7.19 11.40
C VAL A 110 -14.90 5.81 12.03
N TYR A 111 -15.82 5.65 12.99
CA TYR A 111 -16.16 4.39 13.64
C TYR A 111 -17.57 3.92 13.26
N ALA A 112 -17.76 2.61 13.18
CA ALA A 112 -19.04 1.96 12.99
C ALA A 112 -19.11 0.68 13.84
N ALA A 113 -20.33 0.26 14.19
CA ALA A 113 -20.55 -1.01 14.86
C ALA A 113 -19.99 -2.17 14.00
N GLY A 114 -19.21 -3.06 14.63
CA GLY A 114 -18.51 -4.16 13.95
C GLY A 114 -17.10 -3.82 13.47
N ASP A 115 -16.63 -2.57 13.63
CA ASP A 115 -15.24 -2.25 13.33
C ASP A 115 -14.26 -2.94 14.27
N PHE A 116 -14.66 -3.15 15.53
CA PHE A 116 -13.94 -3.92 16.54
C PHE A 116 -14.62 -5.25 16.84
N SER A 117 -13.79 -6.25 17.16
CA SER A 117 -14.22 -7.62 17.45
C SER A 117 -14.26 -7.93 18.95
N GLY A 118 -15.38 -7.69 19.63
CA GLY A 118 -15.56 -8.00 21.06
C GLY A 118 -15.42 -6.77 21.97
N ASP A 119 -15.06 -7.00 23.24
CA ASP A 119 -15.07 -5.96 24.28
C ASP A 119 -14.06 -4.82 24.01
N MET A 120 -14.41 -3.61 24.44
CA MET A 120 -13.60 -2.39 24.31
C MET A 120 -12.34 -2.37 25.18
N ASN A 121 -12.28 -3.19 26.23
CA ASN A 121 -11.10 -3.36 27.07
C ASN A 121 -10.09 -4.35 26.49
N LYS A 122 -10.44 -5.09 25.44
CA LYS A 122 -9.48 -5.97 24.77
C LYS A 122 -8.45 -5.16 23.97
N PRO A 123 -7.25 -5.72 23.76
CA PRO A 123 -6.26 -5.14 22.86
C PRO A 123 -6.84 -4.87 21.46
N ALA A 124 -6.51 -3.72 20.89
CA ALA A 124 -6.84 -3.40 19.51
C ALA A 124 -5.91 -4.15 18.55
N THR A 125 -6.45 -4.71 17.47
CA THR A 125 -5.62 -5.34 16.44
C THR A 125 -5.06 -4.32 15.47
N ARG A 126 -4.07 -4.73 14.67
CA ARG A 126 -3.48 -3.88 13.64
C ARG A 126 -4.41 -3.61 12.46
N LEU A 127 -5.32 -4.53 12.14
CA LEU A 127 -6.40 -4.29 11.18
C LEU A 127 -7.39 -3.25 11.71
N GLU A 128 -7.74 -3.32 13.00
CA GLU A 128 -8.60 -2.35 13.67
C GLU A 128 -7.94 -0.94 13.67
N LEU A 129 -6.63 -0.87 13.94
CA LEU A 129 -5.81 0.34 13.79
C LEU A 129 -5.83 0.88 12.35
N ALA A 130 -5.62 0.02 11.35
CA ALA A 130 -5.64 0.38 9.94
C ALA A 130 -6.96 1.04 9.54
N LYS A 131 -8.07 0.44 9.99
CA LYS A 131 -9.42 0.82 9.60
C LYS A 131 -9.76 2.24 10.06
N LEU A 132 -9.56 2.52 11.35
CA LEU A 132 -9.85 3.84 11.89
C LEU A 132 -8.87 4.88 11.38
N SER A 133 -7.57 4.56 11.34
CA SER A 133 -6.55 5.51 10.91
C SER A 133 -6.71 5.93 9.45
N MET A 134 -7.11 5.03 8.55
CA MET A 134 -7.41 5.39 7.16
C MET A 134 -8.57 6.39 7.06
N ARG A 135 -9.61 6.22 7.88
CA ARG A 135 -10.78 7.11 7.90
C ARG A 135 -10.49 8.46 8.57
N VAL A 136 -9.54 8.48 9.51
CA VAL A 136 -8.98 9.72 10.05
C VAL A 136 -8.16 10.44 8.99
N ALA A 137 -7.21 9.74 8.35
CA ALA A 137 -6.28 10.31 7.38
C ALA A 137 -6.95 10.82 6.09
N LYS A 138 -8.03 10.17 5.66
CA LYS A 138 -8.66 10.41 4.36
C LYS A 138 -10.18 10.36 4.50
N ALA A 139 -10.81 11.53 4.51
CA ALA A 139 -12.26 11.67 4.71
C ALA A 139 -13.08 10.86 3.68
N ASP A 140 -12.57 10.68 2.46
CA ASP A 140 -13.22 9.87 1.41
C ASP A 140 -13.43 8.41 1.80
N TYR A 141 -12.75 7.88 2.82
CA TYR A 141 -12.95 6.52 3.31
C TYR A 141 -13.93 6.41 4.48
N ARG A 142 -14.38 7.54 5.05
CA ARG A 142 -15.35 7.55 6.16
C ARG A 142 -16.65 6.89 5.72
N GLY A 143 -17.11 5.90 6.49
CA GLY A 143 -18.29 5.09 6.15
C GLY A 143 -18.11 4.10 4.99
N LYS A 144 -16.96 4.08 4.28
CA LYS A 144 -16.73 3.08 3.23
C LYS A 144 -16.45 1.71 3.83
N LYS A 145 -17.00 0.68 3.18
CA LYS A 145 -16.72 -0.73 3.46
C LYS A 145 -15.67 -1.22 2.46
N LEU A 146 -14.45 -1.37 2.94
CA LEU A 146 -13.36 -1.98 2.17
C LEU A 146 -13.22 -3.45 2.61
N THR A 147 -12.70 -4.29 1.71
CA THR A 147 -12.19 -5.60 2.14
C THR A 147 -10.96 -5.39 3.04
N ASN A 148 -10.61 -6.40 3.83
CA ASN A 148 -9.42 -6.32 4.68
C ASN A 148 -8.15 -6.12 3.84
N ASP A 149 -8.05 -6.82 2.71
CA ASP A 149 -6.87 -6.76 1.84
C ASP A 149 -6.72 -5.39 1.17
N GLU A 150 -7.83 -4.81 0.68
CA GLU A 150 -7.84 -3.44 0.16
C GLU A 150 -7.43 -2.43 1.23
N LEU A 151 -8.01 -2.54 2.42
CA LEU A 151 -7.70 -1.64 3.53
C LEU A 151 -6.22 -1.69 3.91
N LEU A 152 -5.65 -2.89 4.03
CA LEU A 152 -4.26 -3.09 4.40
C LEU A 152 -3.33 -2.54 3.33
N PHE A 153 -3.57 -2.84 2.05
CA PHE A 153 -2.79 -2.28 0.96
C PHE A 153 -2.81 -0.75 1.00
N ARG A 154 -3.99 -0.14 1.08
CA ARG A 154 -4.12 1.32 1.11
C ARG A 154 -3.43 1.92 2.32
N ALA A 155 -3.62 1.36 3.52
CA ALA A 155 -2.99 1.85 4.75
C ALA A 155 -1.46 1.77 4.71
N VAL A 156 -0.90 0.71 4.12
CA VAL A 156 0.55 0.59 3.93
C VAL A 156 1.04 1.56 2.86
N ASN A 157 0.33 1.66 1.73
CA ASN A 157 0.73 2.49 0.59
C ASN A 157 0.69 3.99 0.89
N VAL A 158 -0.14 4.43 1.85
CA VAL A 158 -0.09 5.81 2.38
C VAL A 158 0.90 5.99 3.53
N GLY A 159 1.57 4.93 3.99
CA GLY A 159 2.58 4.96 5.05
C GLY A 159 2.04 4.93 6.49
N LEU A 160 0.76 4.64 6.70
CA LEU A 160 0.17 4.53 8.05
C LEU A 160 0.60 3.24 8.75
N LEU A 161 0.72 2.15 8.00
CA LEU A 161 1.19 0.86 8.48
C LEU A 161 2.55 0.48 7.88
N SER A 162 3.29 -0.34 8.62
CA SER A 162 4.56 -0.95 8.21
C SER A 162 4.69 -2.34 8.85
N ARG A 163 5.68 -3.13 8.42
CA ARG A 163 5.94 -4.47 8.94
C ARG A 163 6.25 -4.48 10.44
N THR A 164 5.96 -5.60 11.09
CA THR A 164 6.26 -5.83 12.52
C THR A 164 7.52 -6.68 12.74
N GLY A 165 8.09 -7.25 11.66
CA GLY A 165 9.33 -8.01 11.68
C GLY A 165 10.20 -7.76 10.44
N ALA A 166 11.20 -8.61 10.23
CA ALA A 166 12.16 -8.47 9.14
C ALA A 166 11.59 -8.82 7.74
N LYS A 167 10.52 -9.65 7.67
CA LYS A 167 9.96 -10.18 6.42
C LYS A 167 8.75 -9.40 5.88
N ALA A 168 8.63 -9.33 4.55
CA ALA A 168 7.62 -8.58 3.78
C ALA A 168 6.16 -8.83 4.21
N GLU A 169 5.81 -10.09 4.50
CA GLU A 169 4.45 -10.52 4.83
C GLU A 169 3.99 -10.18 6.26
N THR A 170 4.88 -9.67 7.11
CA THR A 170 4.61 -9.53 8.56
C THR A 170 3.84 -8.27 8.94
N ILE A 171 2.89 -7.84 8.11
CA ILE A 171 1.95 -6.76 8.48
C ILE A 171 1.12 -7.20 9.69
N ASP A 172 0.93 -8.51 9.89
CA ASP A 172 0.24 -9.14 11.03
C ASP A 172 -1.08 -8.43 11.39
N PRO A 173 -2.13 -8.56 10.55
CA PRO A 173 -3.37 -7.82 10.74
C PRO A 173 -4.11 -8.18 12.05
N ASN A 174 -3.89 -9.41 12.56
CA ASN A 174 -4.53 -9.90 13.77
C ASN A 174 -3.69 -9.67 15.03
N GLY A 175 -2.40 -9.33 14.87
CA GLY A 175 -1.50 -8.95 15.95
C GLY A 175 -2.05 -7.79 16.77
N THR A 176 -1.76 -7.82 18.06
CA THR A 176 -2.12 -6.75 18.98
C THR A 176 -1.28 -5.52 18.72
N THR A 177 -1.88 -4.34 18.88
CA THR A 177 -1.20 -3.06 18.70
C THR A 177 -0.56 -2.63 20.02
N THR A 178 0.71 -2.24 19.99
CA THR A 178 1.38 -1.66 21.17
C THR A 178 1.12 -0.15 21.29
N ARG A 179 1.29 0.40 22.48
CA ARG A 179 1.18 1.84 22.73
C ARG A 179 2.23 2.63 21.94
N ALA A 180 3.43 2.09 21.76
CA ALA A 180 4.45 2.67 20.88
C ALA A 180 3.99 2.73 19.41
N GLN A 181 3.37 1.67 18.90
CA GLN A 181 2.82 1.66 17.54
C GLN A 181 1.69 2.69 17.37
N ALA A 182 0.82 2.83 18.38
CA ALA A 182 -0.21 3.87 18.38
C ALA A 182 0.40 5.28 18.35
N ALA A 183 1.46 5.55 19.13
CA ALA A 183 2.14 6.85 19.10
C ALA A 183 2.81 7.16 17.75
N VAL A 184 3.39 6.15 17.10
CA VAL A 184 3.94 6.28 15.74
C VAL A 184 2.84 6.59 14.74
N LEU A 185 1.69 5.93 14.85
CA LEU A 185 0.54 6.23 14.01
C LEU A 185 0.05 7.67 14.21
N VAL A 186 -0.07 8.15 15.45
CA VAL A 186 -0.44 9.54 15.74
C VAL A 186 0.49 10.51 15.02
N THR A 187 1.79 10.31 15.15
CA THR A 187 2.80 11.16 14.49
C THR A 187 2.64 11.14 12.96
N ARG A 188 2.35 9.97 12.38
CA ARG A 188 2.08 9.80 10.94
C ARG A 188 0.80 10.53 10.50
N LEU A 189 -0.27 10.44 11.28
CA LEU A 189 -1.53 11.14 11.00
C LEU A 189 -1.37 12.65 11.07
N LEU A 190 -0.67 13.17 12.09
CA LEU A 190 -0.39 14.61 12.22
C LEU A 190 0.48 15.14 11.07
N LYS A 191 1.38 14.32 10.53
CA LYS A 191 2.15 14.66 9.32
C LYS A 191 1.27 14.73 8.07
N LEU A 192 0.40 13.74 7.87
CA LEU A 192 -0.57 13.75 6.76
C LEU A 192 -1.52 14.94 6.83
N GLU A 193 -1.96 15.33 8.04
CA GLU A 193 -2.79 16.53 8.27
C GLU A 193 -2.09 17.80 7.77
N LYS A 194 -0.77 17.91 7.94
CA LYS A 194 0.06 19.00 7.43
C LYS A 194 0.37 18.90 5.93
N GLY A 195 -0.18 17.89 5.24
CA GLY A 195 0.09 17.63 3.83
C GLY A 195 1.46 17.00 3.55
N GLU A 196 2.18 16.54 4.58
CA GLU A 196 3.46 15.86 4.39
C GLU A 196 3.27 14.46 3.79
N LYS A 197 4.25 14.02 2.99
CA LYS A 197 4.31 12.63 2.50
C LYS A 197 4.96 11.73 3.54
N LEU A 198 4.36 10.57 3.79
CA LEU A 198 4.94 9.56 4.68
C LEU A 198 5.91 8.66 3.94
N ALA A 199 6.93 8.18 4.64
CA ALA A 199 7.74 7.08 4.16
C ALA A 199 6.90 5.80 4.12
N VAL A 200 6.99 5.08 3.00
CA VAL A 200 6.27 3.82 2.74
C VAL A 200 7.22 2.66 2.89
N ASP A 201 6.78 1.62 3.58
CA ASP A 201 7.47 0.33 3.61
C ASP A 201 7.18 -0.41 2.31
N GLN A 202 8.06 -0.24 1.32
CA GLN A 202 7.83 -0.74 -0.06
C GLN A 202 7.60 -2.25 -0.11
N GLY A 203 8.41 -3.04 0.59
CA GLY A 203 8.23 -4.50 0.63
C GLY A 203 6.89 -4.91 1.24
N ALA A 204 6.40 -4.17 2.24
CA ALA A 204 5.07 -4.38 2.81
C ALA A 204 3.96 -3.97 1.82
N SER A 205 4.17 -2.87 1.09
CA SER A 205 3.22 -2.35 0.11
C SER A 205 3.02 -3.36 -1.01
N SER A 206 4.12 -3.86 -1.60
CA SER A 206 4.06 -4.89 -2.65
C SER A 206 3.46 -6.20 -2.13
N ALA A 207 3.77 -6.63 -0.90
CA ALA A 207 3.16 -7.82 -0.32
C ALA A 207 1.64 -7.67 -0.14
N ALA A 208 1.17 -6.52 0.36
CA ALA A 208 -0.25 -6.24 0.51
C ALA A 208 -0.96 -6.12 -0.84
N GLU A 209 -0.32 -5.52 -1.83
CA GLU A 209 -0.82 -5.45 -3.21
C GLU A 209 -1.00 -6.85 -3.79
N ILE A 210 -0.01 -7.74 -3.62
CA ILE A 210 -0.08 -9.12 -4.14
C ILE A 210 -1.17 -9.91 -3.43
N THR A 211 -1.39 -9.72 -2.13
CA THR A 211 -2.52 -10.35 -1.44
C THR A 211 -3.85 -9.89 -2.03
N TRP A 212 -4.00 -8.60 -2.33
CA TRP A 212 -5.26 -8.05 -2.81
C TRP A 212 -5.49 -8.27 -4.31
N HIS A 213 -4.55 -7.84 -5.16
CA HIS A 213 -4.65 -7.86 -6.61
C HIS A 213 -4.02 -9.09 -7.26
N ARG A 214 -3.27 -9.89 -6.50
CA ARG A 214 -2.42 -10.97 -7.05
C ARG A 214 -1.35 -10.48 -8.02
N HIS A 215 -1.01 -9.19 -7.94
CA HIS A 215 0.15 -8.62 -8.58
C HIS A 215 0.75 -7.45 -7.79
N ASN A 216 1.93 -6.99 -8.20
CA ASN A 216 2.55 -5.76 -7.67
C ASN A 216 2.85 -4.70 -8.75
N MET A 217 2.04 -4.62 -9.82
CA MET A 217 2.21 -3.65 -10.90
C MET A 217 2.04 -2.20 -10.42
N ILE A 218 1.18 -1.94 -9.42
CA ILE A 218 0.96 -0.59 -8.90
C ILE A 218 2.19 -0.12 -8.15
N THR A 219 2.70 -0.93 -7.22
CA THR A 219 3.87 -0.55 -6.41
C THR A 219 5.17 -0.52 -7.20
N MET A 220 5.28 -1.31 -8.26
CA MET A 220 6.50 -1.37 -9.08
C MET A 220 6.50 -0.37 -10.25
N PHE A 221 5.34 -0.08 -10.83
CA PHE A 221 5.22 0.67 -12.07
C PHE A 221 4.13 1.77 -12.05
N ASP A 222 3.47 2.02 -10.93
CA ASP A 222 2.34 2.97 -10.81
C ASP A 222 1.22 2.67 -11.81
N GLN A 223 0.99 1.37 -12.06
CA GLN A 223 0.09 0.89 -13.09
C GLN A 223 -1.11 0.14 -12.51
N GLU A 224 -2.29 0.73 -12.64
CA GLU A 224 -3.56 0.16 -12.16
C GLU A 224 -4.34 -0.60 -13.24
N ASP A 225 -3.98 -0.47 -14.52
CA ASP A 225 -4.77 -0.95 -15.66
C ASP A 225 -4.54 -2.44 -16.00
N MET A 226 -4.52 -3.28 -14.98
CA MET A 226 -4.33 -4.73 -15.10
C MET A 226 -5.67 -5.49 -15.16
N VAL A 227 -5.69 -6.59 -15.91
CA VAL A 227 -6.80 -7.56 -15.80
C VAL A 227 -6.82 -8.16 -14.40
N GLU A 228 -8.03 -8.33 -13.86
CA GLU A 228 -8.19 -8.98 -12.55
C GLU A 228 -7.69 -10.43 -12.61
N LEU A 229 -6.90 -10.82 -11.61
CA LEU A 229 -6.37 -12.17 -11.46
C LEU A 229 -7.13 -12.93 -10.35
N PRO A 230 -7.38 -14.25 -10.48
CA PRO A 230 -6.86 -15.11 -11.54
C PRO A 230 -7.57 -14.90 -12.88
N HIS A 231 -6.80 -14.90 -13.97
CA HIS A 231 -7.33 -14.70 -15.32
C HIS A 231 -7.18 -15.97 -16.16
N SER A 232 -8.32 -16.55 -16.57
CA SER A 232 -8.38 -17.81 -17.32
C SER A 232 -8.31 -17.60 -18.83
N LEU A 233 -7.37 -18.29 -19.46
CA LEU A 233 -7.13 -18.31 -20.89
C LEU A 233 -7.55 -19.66 -21.45
N THR A 234 -8.45 -19.66 -22.43
CA THR A 234 -8.79 -20.89 -23.17
C THR A 234 -7.75 -21.08 -24.27
N ILE A 235 -6.85 -22.03 -24.05
CA ILE A 235 -5.83 -22.40 -25.04
C ILE A 235 -6.53 -23.12 -26.18
N ASN A 236 -7.27 -24.17 -25.92
CA ASN A 236 -8.20 -24.75 -26.90
C ASN A 236 -9.42 -25.31 -26.16
N PRO A 237 -10.43 -25.86 -26.84
CA PRO A 237 -11.64 -26.37 -26.17
C PRO A 237 -11.37 -27.41 -25.05
N LYS A 238 -10.21 -28.08 -25.05
CA LYS A 238 -9.81 -29.08 -24.05
C LYS A 238 -8.87 -28.55 -22.97
N TYR A 239 -8.16 -27.45 -23.20
CA TYR A 239 -7.13 -26.96 -22.28
C TYR A 239 -7.37 -25.50 -21.90
N LYS A 240 -7.46 -25.25 -20.60
CA LYS A 240 -7.49 -23.92 -20.01
C LYS A 240 -6.25 -23.71 -19.15
N VAL A 241 -5.72 -22.50 -19.17
CA VAL A 241 -4.65 -22.08 -18.27
C VAL A 241 -5.04 -20.77 -17.64
N SER A 242 -4.96 -20.66 -16.32
CA SER A 242 -5.14 -19.42 -15.59
C SER A 242 -3.80 -18.86 -15.14
N ILE A 243 -3.68 -17.53 -15.21
CA ILE A 243 -2.64 -16.80 -14.49
C ILE A 243 -3.19 -16.52 -13.12
N GLU A 244 -2.59 -17.14 -12.12
CA GLU A 244 -3.01 -17.02 -10.72
C GLU A 244 -2.37 -15.82 -10.03
N GLN A 245 -1.17 -15.41 -10.46
CA GLN A 245 -0.42 -14.31 -9.84
C GLN A 245 0.67 -13.81 -10.80
N LEU A 246 0.97 -12.51 -10.74
CA LEU A 246 2.13 -11.90 -11.38
C LEU A 246 2.93 -11.09 -10.37
N THR A 247 4.13 -11.54 -10.00
CA THR A 247 4.98 -10.81 -9.05
C THR A 247 6.26 -10.34 -9.71
N ILE A 248 6.52 -9.04 -9.69
CA ILE A 248 7.77 -8.44 -10.13
C ILE A 248 8.70 -8.37 -8.93
N LEU A 249 9.88 -8.96 -9.08
CA LEU A 249 10.93 -9.00 -8.07
C LEU A 249 12.06 -8.08 -8.50
N ASP A 250 12.53 -7.25 -7.58
CA ASP A 250 13.81 -6.55 -7.72
C ASP A 250 14.90 -7.38 -7.02
N PRO A 251 15.87 -7.96 -7.75
CA PRO A 251 16.93 -8.78 -7.14
C PRO A 251 17.83 -8.02 -6.14
N THR A 252 17.80 -6.68 -6.19
CA THR A 252 18.52 -5.81 -5.25
C THR A 252 17.74 -5.57 -3.97
N ASP A 253 16.41 -5.74 -3.96
CA ASP A 253 15.60 -5.61 -2.77
C ASP A 253 15.69 -6.88 -1.91
N LYS A 254 16.66 -6.88 -0.98
CA LYS A 254 16.87 -7.97 -0.03
C LYS A 254 15.74 -8.14 0.99
N LYS A 255 14.75 -7.25 1.01
CA LYS A 255 13.58 -7.29 1.91
C LYS A 255 12.27 -7.41 1.13
N GLY A 256 12.34 -7.67 -0.17
CA GLY A 256 11.19 -7.78 -1.06
C GLY A 256 10.36 -9.04 -0.78
N TYR A 257 9.12 -9.00 -1.23
CA TYR A 257 8.24 -10.17 -1.20
C TYR A 257 8.79 -11.28 -2.11
N LEU A 258 8.84 -12.53 -1.62
CA LEU A 258 9.46 -13.68 -2.29
C LEU A 258 10.96 -13.54 -2.61
N VAL A 259 11.71 -12.66 -1.95
CA VAL A 259 13.17 -12.52 -2.20
C VAL A 259 13.93 -13.83 -1.96
N GLU A 260 13.46 -14.67 -1.04
CA GLU A 260 14.01 -16.01 -0.79
C GLU A 260 13.96 -16.93 -2.03
N TYR A 261 13.04 -16.70 -2.97
CA TYR A 261 13.03 -17.41 -4.25
C TYR A 261 14.22 -17.06 -5.14
N LEU A 262 14.90 -15.93 -4.88
CA LEU A 262 16.10 -15.52 -5.60
C LEU A 262 17.39 -16.01 -4.92
N GLU A 263 17.29 -16.72 -3.80
CA GLU A 263 18.45 -17.32 -3.17
C GLU A 263 19.07 -18.38 -4.09
N GLY A 264 20.38 -18.28 -4.32
CA GLY A 264 21.08 -19.17 -5.26
C GLY A 264 20.79 -18.89 -6.73
N ALA A 265 20.12 -17.78 -7.07
CA ALA A 265 19.90 -17.37 -8.44
C ALA A 265 21.21 -17.22 -9.21
N LYS A 266 21.25 -17.79 -10.42
CA LYS A 266 22.34 -17.62 -11.37
C LYS A 266 21.84 -16.82 -12.56
N TYR A 267 22.60 -15.81 -12.97
CA TYR A 267 22.28 -14.92 -14.08
C TYR A 267 23.23 -15.23 -15.25
N PHE A 268 22.69 -15.26 -16.47
CA PHE A 268 23.42 -15.65 -17.67
C PHE A 268 23.20 -14.66 -18.81
N GLY A 269 24.17 -14.57 -19.73
CA GLY A 269 24.14 -13.62 -20.84
C GLY A 269 24.33 -12.19 -20.32
N SER A 270 23.47 -11.27 -20.77
CA SER A 270 23.46 -9.87 -20.30
C SER A 270 22.60 -9.62 -19.05
N ALA A 271 22.02 -10.68 -18.44
CA ALA A 271 21.28 -10.52 -17.19
C ALA A 271 22.19 -10.07 -16.04
N ASP A 272 21.89 -8.92 -15.46
CA ASP A 272 22.57 -8.35 -14.29
C ASP A 272 21.54 -8.09 -13.17
N PRO A 273 21.64 -8.74 -11.99
CA PRO A 273 20.68 -8.56 -10.90
C PRO A 273 20.49 -7.09 -10.47
N THR A 274 21.46 -6.21 -10.72
CA THR A 274 21.37 -4.79 -10.39
C THR A 274 20.57 -3.98 -11.41
N LYS A 275 20.46 -4.46 -12.66
CA LYS A 275 19.91 -3.72 -13.80
C LYS A 275 18.52 -4.16 -14.24
N GLY A 276 17.97 -5.23 -13.68
CA GLY A 276 16.70 -5.78 -14.15
C GLY A 276 15.75 -6.21 -13.05
N TYR A 277 14.49 -6.29 -13.44
CA TYR A 277 13.42 -6.94 -12.72
C TYR A 277 13.28 -8.39 -13.18
N ILE A 278 12.77 -9.21 -12.28
CA ILE A 278 12.36 -10.57 -12.57
C ILE A 278 10.84 -10.61 -12.42
N PHE A 279 10.09 -10.83 -13.50
CA PHE A 279 8.64 -11.05 -13.38
C PHE A 279 8.42 -12.50 -12.95
N ALA A 280 7.39 -12.84 -12.18
CA ALA A 280 7.20 -14.17 -11.64
C ALA A 280 5.74 -14.57 -11.84
N TYR A 281 5.46 -15.38 -12.85
CA TYR A 281 4.09 -15.81 -13.18
C TYR A 281 3.73 -17.13 -12.52
N LYS A 282 2.71 -17.13 -11.66
CA LYS A 282 2.12 -18.37 -11.15
C LYS A 282 1.01 -18.80 -12.10
N LEU A 283 1.12 -20.00 -12.68
CA LEU A 283 0.15 -20.51 -13.66
C LEU A 283 -0.52 -21.79 -13.16
N LYS A 284 -1.79 -21.98 -13.50
CA LYS A 284 -2.55 -23.20 -13.21
C LYS A 284 -3.23 -23.71 -14.49
N GLY A 285 -3.02 -24.99 -14.79
CA GLY A 285 -3.68 -25.66 -15.91
C GLY A 285 -4.91 -26.43 -15.45
N GLU A 286 -6.00 -26.38 -16.21
CA GLU A 286 -7.21 -27.19 -16.00
C GLU A 286 -7.43 -28.13 -17.20
N SER A 287 -7.88 -29.35 -16.91
CA SER A 287 -8.17 -30.39 -17.90
C SER A 287 -6.94 -30.85 -18.71
N LEU A 288 -5.80 -31.05 -18.05
CA LEU A 288 -4.58 -31.54 -18.68
C LEU A 288 -4.72 -33.03 -19.07
N ALA A 289 -4.21 -33.38 -20.27
CA ALA A 289 -4.56 -34.60 -21.00
C ALA A 289 -4.24 -35.93 -20.30
N ASP A 290 -4.93 -37.00 -20.72
CA ASP A 290 -4.60 -38.41 -20.49
C ASP A 290 -3.49 -38.96 -21.42
N SER A 291 -2.90 -38.12 -22.32
CA SER A 291 -1.95 -38.56 -23.35
C SER A 291 -0.58 -37.87 -23.28
N PRO A 292 0.53 -38.62 -23.22
CA PRO A 292 1.89 -38.09 -23.05
C PRO A 292 2.51 -37.41 -24.29
N LYS A 293 1.81 -37.37 -25.44
CA LYS A 293 2.39 -36.94 -26.74
C LYS A 293 2.02 -35.53 -27.22
N GLN A 294 1.23 -34.75 -26.48
CA GLN A 294 0.87 -33.38 -26.87
C GLN A 294 1.60 -32.33 -26.00
N ASN A 295 2.58 -31.65 -26.57
CA ASN A 295 3.17 -30.44 -26.00
C ASN A 295 2.30 -29.23 -26.41
N GLN A 296 1.59 -28.63 -25.45
CA GLN A 296 1.05 -27.28 -25.62
C GLN A 296 2.07 -26.28 -25.06
N SER A 297 2.01 -25.00 -25.46
CA SER A 297 2.95 -23.98 -24.98
C SER A 297 2.27 -22.62 -24.93
N ILE A 298 2.67 -21.78 -23.99
CA ILE A 298 2.19 -20.40 -23.84
C ILE A 298 3.42 -19.51 -23.84
N ALA A 299 3.55 -18.57 -24.75
CA ALA A 299 4.63 -17.58 -24.65
C ALA A 299 4.10 -16.35 -23.90
N THR A 300 4.86 -15.88 -22.90
CA THR A 300 4.71 -14.52 -22.39
C THR A 300 5.55 -13.62 -23.27
N SER A 301 5.02 -12.47 -23.64
CA SER A 301 5.74 -11.55 -24.49
C SER A 301 5.56 -10.15 -23.94
N PHE A 302 6.61 -9.36 -24.08
CA PHE A 302 6.68 -7.99 -23.60
C PHE A 302 6.97 -7.10 -24.81
N TYR A 303 6.09 -6.13 -25.07
CA TYR A 303 6.40 -5.09 -26.04
C TYR A 303 7.38 -4.11 -25.38
N MET A 304 8.66 -4.20 -25.76
CA MET A 304 9.74 -3.42 -25.17
C MET A 304 10.75 -3.05 -26.25
N TYR A 305 11.00 -1.76 -26.45
CA TYR A 305 12.17 -1.33 -27.21
C TYR A 305 13.41 -1.54 -26.35
N THR A 306 14.22 -2.54 -26.65
CA THR A 306 15.55 -2.74 -26.06
C THR A 306 16.50 -3.15 -27.18
N GLU A 307 17.80 -3.09 -26.94
CA GLU A 307 18.79 -3.68 -27.86
C GLU A 307 19.76 -4.64 -27.15
N GLN A 308 19.88 -4.63 -25.80
CA GLN A 308 21.06 -5.22 -25.14
C GLN A 308 20.86 -5.90 -23.77
N ASP A 309 19.70 -5.79 -23.10
CA ASP A 309 19.58 -6.21 -21.67
C ASP A 309 18.56 -7.34 -21.40
N SER A 310 18.29 -8.18 -22.39
CA SER A 310 17.53 -9.41 -22.20
C SER A 310 18.45 -10.57 -21.83
N GLY A 311 18.15 -11.29 -20.75
CA GLY A 311 18.99 -12.40 -20.30
C GLY A 311 18.22 -13.55 -19.67
N SER A 312 18.93 -14.62 -19.37
CA SER A 312 18.35 -15.85 -18.79
C SER A 312 18.75 -15.97 -17.33
N ILE A 313 17.89 -16.61 -16.53
CA ILE A 313 18.19 -16.87 -15.13
C ILE A 313 17.94 -18.34 -14.79
N SER A 314 18.70 -18.87 -13.85
CA SER A 314 18.40 -20.16 -13.23
C SER A 314 18.02 -19.97 -11.77
N LEU A 315 16.87 -20.54 -11.40
CA LEU A 315 16.29 -20.54 -10.06
C LEU A 315 15.85 -21.95 -9.72
N ASN A 316 16.15 -22.43 -8.50
CA ASN A 316 15.76 -23.77 -8.03
C ASN A 316 16.12 -24.90 -9.02
N ASN A 317 17.32 -24.86 -9.61
CA ASN A 317 17.80 -25.80 -10.64
C ASN A 317 16.96 -25.85 -11.93
N LYS A 318 16.09 -24.87 -12.16
CA LYS A 318 15.35 -24.68 -13.41
C LYS A 318 15.98 -23.54 -14.19
N TYR A 319 16.15 -23.73 -15.49
CA TYR A 319 16.68 -22.69 -16.38
C TYR A 319 15.51 -21.98 -17.06
N HIS A 320 15.42 -20.68 -16.87
CA HIS A 320 14.40 -19.81 -17.46
C HIS A 320 15.08 -19.02 -18.57
N HIS A 321 14.86 -19.49 -19.80
CA HIS A 321 15.47 -18.93 -20.99
C HIS A 321 14.65 -17.77 -21.56
N MET A 322 15.36 -16.74 -22.02
CA MET A 322 14.77 -15.69 -22.87
C MET A 322 15.23 -15.93 -24.31
N ASP A 323 14.28 -15.99 -25.24
CA ASP A 323 14.56 -16.22 -26.66
C ASP A 323 14.86 -14.86 -27.30
N ASP A 324 16.15 -14.57 -27.47
CA ASP A 324 16.68 -13.35 -28.10
C ASP A 324 16.56 -13.36 -29.63
N LYS A 325 16.18 -14.50 -30.24
CA LYS A 325 16.12 -14.68 -31.69
C LYS A 325 14.75 -14.37 -32.29
N LEU A 326 13.72 -14.14 -31.47
CA LEU A 326 12.35 -13.86 -31.91
C LEU A 326 12.01 -12.36 -31.80
N ILE A 327 12.79 -11.52 -32.50
CA ILE A 327 12.42 -10.12 -32.77
C ILE A 327 11.41 -10.15 -33.94
N ASP A 328 10.13 -10.34 -33.61
CA ASP A 328 9.04 -10.40 -34.62
C ASP A 328 8.79 -9.01 -35.24
N ARG A 329 9.18 -7.94 -34.51
CA ARG A 329 9.23 -6.52 -34.90
C ARG A 329 10.30 -5.81 -34.05
N PRO A 330 10.95 -4.71 -34.52
CA PRO A 330 11.83 -3.90 -33.67
C PRO A 330 11.12 -3.52 -32.36
N GLY A 331 11.70 -3.89 -31.23
CA GLY A 331 11.14 -3.59 -29.91
C GLY A 331 10.02 -4.51 -29.40
N LEU A 332 9.94 -5.76 -29.89
CA LEU A 332 9.11 -6.80 -29.28
C LEU A 332 9.99 -7.95 -28.79
N TYR A 333 10.00 -8.19 -27.47
CA TYR A 333 10.73 -9.29 -26.85
C TYR A 333 9.77 -10.39 -26.41
N LYS A 334 10.05 -11.62 -26.82
CA LYS A 334 9.24 -12.79 -26.46
C LYS A 334 9.98 -13.65 -25.44
N ASN A 335 9.32 -13.95 -24.32
CA ASN A 335 9.75 -14.98 -23.39
C ASN A 335 8.91 -16.24 -23.60
N LYS A 336 9.48 -17.22 -24.28
CA LYS A 336 8.76 -18.43 -24.64
C LYS A 336 8.68 -19.39 -23.44
N ILE A 337 7.46 -19.73 -23.03
CA ILE A 337 7.23 -20.76 -22.01
C ILE A 337 6.63 -22.00 -22.66
N ILE A 338 7.24 -23.13 -22.39
CA ILE A 338 6.73 -24.43 -22.84
C ILE A 338 6.08 -25.10 -21.65
N LEU A 339 4.75 -24.96 -21.53
CA LEU A 339 3.97 -25.71 -20.55
C LEU A 339 3.64 -27.09 -21.11
N SER A 340 4.48 -28.09 -20.84
CA SER A 340 4.18 -29.48 -21.21
C SER A 340 3.00 -30.03 -20.39
N LEU A 341 1.79 -29.85 -20.92
CA LEU A 341 0.49 -30.25 -20.34
C LEU A 341 0.24 -31.78 -20.33
N ALA A 342 1.26 -32.60 -20.53
CA ALA A 342 1.14 -34.02 -20.85
C ALA A 342 1.16 -34.97 -19.61
N LYS A 343 0.90 -34.45 -18.40
CA LYS A 343 1.00 -35.24 -17.15
C LYS A 343 -0.28 -35.16 -16.32
N LYS A 344 -0.90 -36.32 -16.04
CA LYS A 344 -2.05 -36.48 -15.14
C LYS A 344 -1.67 -35.99 -13.73
N GLY A 345 -2.50 -35.14 -13.12
CA GLY A 345 -2.27 -34.60 -11.78
C GLY A 345 -1.35 -33.37 -11.70
N ASN A 346 -0.96 -32.78 -12.84
CA ASN A 346 -0.12 -31.58 -12.86
C ASN A 346 -0.96 -30.31 -12.57
N SER A 347 -1.18 -30.00 -11.29
CA SER A 347 -2.13 -28.96 -10.83
C SER A 347 -1.50 -27.60 -10.50
N GLY A 348 -0.22 -27.37 -10.84
CA GLY A 348 0.43 -26.06 -10.70
C GLY A 348 1.76 -26.01 -11.43
N TYR A 349 1.99 -24.94 -12.20
CA TYR A 349 3.28 -24.68 -12.83
C TYR A 349 4.07 -23.64 -12.03
N ASP A 350 5.40 -23.79 -12.07
CA ASP A 350 6.37 -22.92 -11.43
C ASP A 350 6.28 -21.48 -11.91
N TYR A 351 6.69 -20.58 -11.01
CA TYR A 351 7.01 -19.21 -11.34
C TYR A 351 7.94 -19.12 -12.54
N ILE A 352 7.60 -18.24 -13.47
CA ILE A 352 8.38 -17.99 -14.68
C ILE A 352 9.03 -16.65 -14.51
N PHE A 353 10.33 -16.62 -14.78
CA PHE A 353 11.18 -15.53 -14.36
C PHE A 353 11.86 -14.78 -15.49
N PRO A 354 11.13 -14.12 -16.42
CA PRO A 354 11.78 -13.31 -17.43
C PRO A 354 12.51 -12.16 -16.75
N TYR A 355 13.75 -11.99 -17.14
CA TYR A 355 14.57 -10.86 -16.76
C TYR A 355 14.31 -9.72 -17.73
N VAL A 356 13.93 -8.56 -17.18
CA VAL A 356 13.58 -7.36 -17.95
C VAL A 356 14.36 -6.19 -17.35
N SER A 357 15.10 -5.45 -18.17
CA SER A 357 15.87 -4.30 -17.67
C SER A 357 14.96 -3.22 -17.07
N LYS A 358 15.37 -2.69 -15.91
CA LYS A 358 14.64 -1.69 -15.14
C LYS A 358 14.47 -0.40 -15.94
N ALA A 359 15.55 0.05 -16.57
CA ALA A 359 15.57 1.28 -17.35
C ALA A 359 14.51 1.25 -18.46
N TYR A 360 14.42 0.13 -19.18
CA TYR A 360 13.43 -0.02 -20.24
C TYR A 360 12.01 -0.16 -19.70
N ALA A 361 11.77 -0.99 -18.69
CA ALA A 361 10.44 -1.10 -18.10
C ALA A 361 9.91 0.27 -17.63
N GLN A 362 10.76 1.05 -16.95
CA GLN A 362 10.45 2.40 -16.51
C GLN A 362 10.25 3.37 -17.68
N GLU A 363 11.05 3.28 -18.74
CA GLU A 363 10.86 4.10 -19.94
C GLU A 363 9.54 3.79 -20.64
N GLN A 364 9.15 2.52 -20.75
CA GLN A 364 7.87 2.12 -21.34
C GLN A 364 6.70 2.72 -20.56
N VAL A 365 6.71 2.58 -19.23
CA VAL A 365 5.70 3.20 -18.36
C VAL A 365 5.67 4.71 -18.55
N LYS A 366 6.83 5.37 -18.57
CA LYS A 366 6.92 6.82 -18.78
C LYS A 366 6.36 7.26 -20.15
N ARG A 367 6.64 6.50 -21.20
CA ARG A 367 6.30 6.86 -22.59
C ARG A 367 4.86 6.54 -22.96
N TYR A 368 4.30 5.48 -22.38
CA TYR A 368 3.00 4.93 -22.76
C TYR A 368 1.98 4.89 -21.63
N GLY A 369 2.37 5.31 -20.42
CA GLY A 369 1.53 5.30 -19.22
C GLY A 369 1.43 3.94 -18.53
N ALA A 370 2.03 2.89 -19.10
CA ALA A 370 1.94 1.53 -18.61
C ALA A 370 2.98 0.62 -19.27
N PHE A 371 3.29 -0.50 -18.62
CA PHE A 371 4.13 -1.57 -19.10
C PHE A 371 3.27 -2.67 -19.75
N PRO A 372 3.27 -2.82 -21.09
CA PRO A 372 2.40 -3.76 -21.77
C PRO A 372 2.84 -5.21 -21.56
N ILE A 373 1.91 -6.04 -21.11
CA ILE A 373 2.14 -7.48 -20.95
C ILE A 373 1.14 -8.22 -21.81
N HIS A 374 1.64 -9.06 -22.72
CA HIS A 374 0.78 -9.88 -23.57
C HIS A 374 1.19 -11.33 -23.57
N LEU A 375 0.23 -12.17 -23.94
CA LEU A 375 0.40 -13.61 -24.01
C LEU A 375 0.01 -14.06 -25.39
N GLU A 376 0.89 -14.85 -25.98
CA GLU A 376 0.68 -15.50 -27.25
C GLU A 376 0.53 -17.00 -27.03
N LYS A 377 -0.61 -17.52 -27.48
CA LYS A 377 -0.83 -18.96 -27.55
C LYS A 377 -0.07 -19.54 -28.75
N PHE A 378 0.60 -20.68 -28.54
CA PHE A 378 1.07 -21.55 -29.62
C PHE A 378 0.44 -22.95 -29.51
N GLY A 379 -0.23 -23.40 -30.59
CA GLY A 379 -0.77 -24.76 -30.70
C GLY A 379 -0.22 -25.47 -31.94
N GLY A 380 0.36 -26.67 -31.77
CA GLY A 380 0.84 -27.51 -32.87
C GLY A 380 2.24 -27.13 -33.41
N VAL A 381 2.68 -27.82 -34.47
CA VAL A 381 3.88 -27.45 -35.24
C VAL A 381 3.73 -25.97 -35.62
N LEU A 382 4.72 -25.16 -35.25
CA LEU A 382 4.84 -23.72 -35.46
C LEU A 382 3.97 -23.21 -36.64
N GLY A 383 2.87 -22.48 -36.37
CA GLY A 383 2.29 -21.60 -37.39
C GLY A 383 0.76 -21.58 -37.64
N SER A 384 -0.12 -22.23 -36.86
CA SER A 384 -1.57 -22.11 -37.11
C SER A 384 -2.36 -21.55 -35.93
N SER A 385 -2.74 -20.27 -36.05
CA SER A 385 -3.57 -19.44 -35.15
C SER A 385 -2.93 -18.99 -33.81
N SER A 386 -2.52 -17.71 -33.75
CA SER A 386 -2.11 -17.01 -32.54
C SER A 386 -3.30 -16.20 -31.99
N ASN A 387 -3.88 -16.64 -30.87
CA ASN A 387 -4.74 -15.75 -30.08
C ASN A 387 -3.84 -14.93 -29.17
N GLN A 388 -4.01 -13.60 -29.21
CA GLN A 388 -3.32 -12.66 -28.34
C GLN A 388 -4.22 -12.27 -27.17
N PHE A 389 -3.67 -12.35 -25.96
CA PHE A 389 -4.32 -11.91 -24.74
C PHE A 389 -3.49 -10.80 -24.10
N TYR A 390 -4.14 -9.69 -23.76
CA TYR A 390 -3.49 -8.54 -23.14
C TYR A 390 -3.83 -8.55 -21.66
N LEU A 391 -2.82 -8.51 -20.79
CA LEU A 391 -3.02 -8.39 -19.34
C LEU A 391 -3.17 -6.94 -18.90
N THR A 392 -2.96 -5.99 -19.81
CA THR A 392 -3.01 -4.55 -19.57
C THR A 392 -3.97 -3.89 -20.55
N ALA A 393 -4.75 -2.90 -20.10
CA ALA A 393 -5.76 -2.22 -20.92
C ALA A 393 -5.18 -1.38 -22.08
N VAL A 394 -3.87 -1.13 -22.06
CA VAL A 394 -3.01 -0.41 -23.02
C VAL A 394 -3.21 -0.69 -24.52
N LYS A 395 -3.97 -1.73 -24.90
CA LYS A 395 -4.25 -2.15 -26.28
C LYS A 395 -4.53 -0.98 -27.24
N ASP A 396 -5.28 0.03 -26.80
CA ASP A 396 -5.71 1.15 -27.66
C ASP A 396 -4.65 2.21 -27.94
N HIS A 397 -3.60 2.31 -27.10
CA HIS A 397 -2.52 3.29 -27.29
C HIS A 397 -1.38 2.74 -28.15
N TRP A 398 -1.13 1.43 -28.10
CA TRP A 398 -0.09 0.77 -28.87
C TRP A 398 -0.55 0.31 -30.25
N ALA A 399 -1.80 -0.11 -30.43
CA ALA A 399 -2.31 -0.50 -31.75
C ALA A 399 -2.42 0.67 -32.75
N LYS A 400 -2.32 1.92 -32.27
CA LYS A 400 -2.38 3.15 -33.09
C LYS A 400 -1.00 3.72 -33.48
N LYS A 401 0.09 3.25 -32.88
CA LYS A 401 1.47 3.66 -33.19
C LYS A 401 2.22 2.51 -33.83
#